data_AF-A0A1M3P028-F1
#
_entry.id   AF-A0A1M3P028-F1
#
_cell.length_a   1.000
_cell.length_b   1.000
_cell.length_c   1.000
_cell.angle_alpha   90.00
_cell.angle_beta   90.00
_cell.angle_gamma   90.00
#
_symmetry.space_group_name_H-M   'P 1'
#
loop_
_entity.id
_entity.type
_entity.pdbx_description
1 polymer ?
#
loop_
_entity_poly.entity_id
_entity_poly.type
_entity_poly.pdbx_seq_one_letter_code
_entity_poly.pdbx_strand_id
1 'polypeptide(L)'
;MGSPAEGMSTEAKVIACDALKQACHGARADRLLPVRYEILASQPPQMMDAVHDFIGEPSIPHDFRHVGHGVADFDRRTGAPGLHAVRGKPKVEPRNTLLSPDLFQRAAGDAFRNDPRRLPAGLRIV
;
A
#
# COMPACT_ATOMS: atom_id res chain seq x y z
N MET A 1 -22.99 24.00 -2.88
CA MET A 1 -22.17 23.87 -1.66
C MET A 1 -21.47 22.52 -1.73
N GLY A 2 -20.19 22.51 -2.13
CA GLY A 2 -19.39 21.29 -2.17
C GLY A 2 -19.10 20.82 -0.75
N SER A 3 -19.19 19.51 -0.52
CA SER A 3 -18.94 18.92 0.79
C SER A 3 -17.47 19.12 1.18
N PRO A 4 -17.15 19.53 2.43
CA PRO A 4 -15.76 19.69 2.87
C PRO A 4 -14.92 18.40 2.81
N ALA A 5 -15.55 17.24 2.63
CA ALA A 5 -14.88 15.95 2.49
C ALA A 5 -14.18 15.73 1.13
N GLU A 6 -14.60 16.41 0.06
CA GLU A 6 -14.01 16.20 -1.27
C GLU A 6 -12.60 16.84 -1.40
N GLY A 7 -12.38 17.98 -0.76
CA GLY A 7 -11.09 18.67 -0.75
C GLY A 7 -10.01 17.94 0.07
N MET A 8 -10.37 17.43 1.24
CA MET A 8 -9.44 16.70 2.12
C MET A 8 -8.91 15.40 1.48
N SER A 9 -9.72 14.71 0.66
CA SER A 9 -9.32 13.42 0.07
C SER A 9 -8.25 13.57 -1.02
N THR A 10 -8.26 14.69 -1.75
CA THR A 10 -7.29 14.95 -2.83
C THR A 10 -5.95 15.40 -2.25
N GLU A 11 -5.97 16.30 -1.26
CA GLU A 11 -4.75 16.79 -0.59
C GLU A 11 -4.03 15.69 0.21
N ALA A 12 -4.77 14.87 0.96
CA ALA A 12 -4.17 13.76 1.73
C ALA A 12 -3.45 12.73 0.82
N LYS A 13 -3.98 12.50 -0.38
CA LYS A 13 -3.43 11.54 -1.34
C LYS A 13 -2.14 12.04 -1.98
N VAL A 14 -2.03 13.34 -2.24
CA VAL A 14 -0.79 13.98 -2.72
C VAL A 14 0.29 13.92 -1.64
N ILE A 15 -0.04 14.26 -0.40
CA ILE A 15 0.91 14.22 0.73
C ILE A 15 1.50 12.82 0.93
N ALA A 16 0.67 11.77 0.86
CA ALA A 16 1.15 10.40 1.05
C ALA A 16 2.08 9.93 -0.09
N CYS A 17 1.80 10.30 -1.34
CA CYS A 17 2.65 9.91 -2.48
C CYS A 17 4.01 10.60 -2.43
N ASP A 18 4.03 11.89 -2.10
CA ASP A 18 5.26 12.66 -2.01
C ASP A 18 6.07 12.29 -0.77
N ALA A 19 5.44 11.99 0.37
CA ALA A 19 6.12 11.44 1.53
C ALA A 19 6.80 10.09 1.23
N LEU A 20 6.15 9.20 0.47
CA LEU A 20 6.75 7.94 0.03
C LEU A 20 7.96 8.19 -0.89
N LYS A 21 7.84 9.12 -1.86
CA LYS A 21 8.98 9.52 -2.71
C LYS A 21 10.13 10.03 -1.85
N GLN A 22 9.87 10.95 -0.92
CA GLN A 22 10.89 11.50 -0.03
C GLN A 22 11.57 10.41 0.81
N ALA A 23 10.80 9.46 1.36
CA ALA A 23 11.37 8.34 2.12
C ALA A 23 12.29 7.47 1.25
N CYS A 24 11.88 7.15 0.02
CA CYS A 24 12.67 6.37 -0.92
C CYS A 24 13.98 7.06 -1.33
N HIS A 25 14.01 8.39 -1.40
CA HIS A 25 15.22 9.17 -1.74
C HIS A 25 15.97 9.71 -0.52
N GLY A 26 15.50 9.41 0.69
CA GLY A 26 16.06 9.94 1.93
C GLY A 26 17.27 9.17 2.45
N ALA A 27 17.88 9.69 3.51
CA ALA A 27 19.08 9.12 4.13
C ALA A 27 18.89 7.72 4.77
N ARG A 28 17.65 7.22 4.83
CA ARG A 28 17.32 5.87 5.35
C ARG A 28 16.64 4.98 4.32
N ALA A 29 16.85 5.26 3.03
CA ALA A 29 16.30 4.45 1.95
C ALA A 29 16.75 2.97 2.03
N ASP A 30 17.94 2.72 2.56
CA ASP A 30 18.49 1.38 2.86
C ASP A 30 17.66 0.60 3.90
N ARG A 31 16.81 1.30 4.67
CA ARG A 31 15.91 0.71 5.67
C ARG A 31 14.45 0.69 5.24
N LEU A 32 14.19 0.92 3.95
CA LEU A 32 12.85 0.88 3.37
C LEU A 32 12.72 -0.27 2.37
N LEU A 33 11.68 -1.08 2.54
CA LEU A 33 11.26 -2.08 1.55
C LEU A 33 9.85 -1.72 1.04
N PRO A 34 9.73 -1.01 -0.09
CA PRO A 34 8.44 -0.81 -0.72
C PRO A 34 7.88 -2.15 -1.24
N VAL A 35 6.64 -2.46 -0.83
CA VAL A 35 5.93 -3.69 -1.20
C VAL A 35 4.79 -3.38 -2.17
N ARG A 36 4.72 -4.11 -3.27
CA ARG A 36 3.62 -4.05 -4.23
C ARG A 36 2.45 -4.87 -3.72
N TYR A 37 1.32 -4.19 -3.58
CA TYR A 37 0.08 -4.79 -3.09
C TYR A 37 -0.35 -5.99 -3.93
N GLU A 38 -0.21 -5.90 -5.25
CA GLU A 38 -0.64 -6.94 -6.19
C GLU A 38 0.16 -8.24 -5.99
N ILE A 39 1.46 -8.12 -5.73
CA ILE A 39 2.34 -9.26 -5.47
C ILE A 39 2.07 -9.82 -4.08
N LEU A 40 1.95 -8.96 -3.06
CA LEU A 40 1.60 -9.38 -1.70
C LEU A 40 0.28 -10.18 -1.66
N ALA A 41 -0.74 -9.72 -2.39
CA ALA A 41 -2.05 -10.36 -2.38
C ALA A 41 -2.12 -11.63 -3.25
N SER A 42 -1.29 -11.75 -4.28
CA SER A 42 -1.28 -12.92 -5.18
C SER A 42 -0.27 -14.00 -4.78
N GLN A 43 0.86 -13.59 -4.16
CA GLN A 43 2.00 -14.42 -3.80
C GLN A 43 2.48 -14.13 -2.35
N PRO A 44 1.59 -14.27 -1.34
CA PRO A 44 1.94 -13.89 0.02
C PRO A 44 3.11 -14.67 0.65
N PRO A 45 3.32 -15.99 0.40
CA PRO A 45 4.49 -16.70 0.93
C PRO A 45 5.82 -16.08 0.47
N GLN A 46 5.96 -15.88 -0.84
CA GLN A 46 7.17 -15.30 -1.44
C GLN A 46 7.42 -13.88 -0.91
N MET A 47 6.34 -13.14 -0.69
CA MET A 47 6.42 -11.79 -0.17
C MET A 47 6.89 -11.77 1.29
N MET A 48 6.37 -12.66 2.13
CA MET A 48 6.83 -12.75 3.52
C MET A 48 8.30 -13.19 3.60
N ASP A 49 8.75 -14.13 2.76
CA ASP A 49 10.16 -14.51 2.70
C ASP A 49 11.07 -13.33 2.35
N ALA A 50 10.65 -12.48 1.40
CA ALA A 50 11.39 -11.28 1.03
C ALA A 50 11.42 -10.23 2.16
N VAL A 51 10.36 -10.14 2.96
CA VAL A 51 10.33 -9.28 4.16
C VAL A 51 11.30 -9.80 5.22
N HIS A 52 11.29 -11.11 5.51
CA HIS A 52 12.20 -11.75 6.46
C HIS A 52 13.67 -11.54 6.07
N ASP A 53 13.99 -11.78 4.81
CA ASP A 53 15.32 -11.50 4.23
C ASP A 53 15.72 -10.03 4.40
N PHE A 54 14.81 -9.09 4.15
CA PHE A 54 15.08 -7.66 4.30
C PHE A 54 15.36 -7.24 5.74
N ILE A 55 14.62 -7.78 6.72
CA ILE A 55 14.82 -7.47 8.14
C ILE A 55 15.93 -8.30 8.80
N GLY A 56 16.46 -9.30 8.09
CA GLY A 56 17.51 -10.20 8.59
C GLY A 56 17.01 -11.24 9.59
N GLU A 57 15.72 -11.60 9.55
CA GLU A 57 15.09 -12.57 10.45
C GLU A 57 14.81 -13.90 9.73
N PRO A 58 14.76 -15.04 10.45
CA PRO A 58 14.43 -16.31 9.84
C PRO A 58 12.96 -16.35 9.39
N SER A 59 12.71 -16.98 8.23
CA SER A 59 11.34 -17.21 7.78
C SER A 59 10.60 -18.13 8.74
N ILE A 60 9.39 -17.72 9.10
CA ILE A 60 8.47 -18.48 9.96
C ILE A 60 7.23 -18.88 9.15
N PRO A 61 6.55 -19.99 9.51
CA PRO A 61 5.32 -20.38 8.83
C PRO A 61 4.18 -19.38 9.11
N HIS A 62 3.47 -18.97 8.05
CA HIS A 62 2.30 -18.09 8.11
C HIS A 62 1.03 -18.82 7.65
N ASP A 63 -0.11 -18.57 8.30
CA ASP A 63 -1.42 -19.03 7.81
C ASP A 63 -2.13 -17.93 7.01
N PHE A 64 -1.93 -17.93 5.69
CA PHE A 64 -2.53 -16.96 4.78
C PHE A 64 -4.04 -17.16 4.54
N ARG A 65 -4.67 -18.19 5.13
CA ARG A 65 -6.11 -18.44 4.99
C ARG A 65 -6.93 -17.79 6.11
N HIS A 66 -6.27 -17.40 7.20
CA HIS A 66 -6.90 -16.85 8.40
C HIS A 66 -6.21 -15.56 8.86
N VAL A 67 -6.05 -14.59 7.95
CA VAL A 67 -5.50 -13.25 8.26
C VAL A 67 -6.56 -12.25 8.73
N GLY A 68 -7.79 -12.72 8.96
CA GLY A 68 -8.92 -11.88 9.31
C GLY A 68 -8.70 -11.19 10.65
N HIS A 69 -8.79 -9.87 10.66
CA HIS A 69 -8.62 -9.04 11.84
C HIS A 69 -9.55 -7.83 11.75
N GLY A 70 -9.99 -7.30 12.87
CA GLY A 70 -10.80 -6.09 12.89
C GLY A 70 -10.88 -5.50 14.29
N VAL A 71 -11.11 -4.20 14.37
CA VAL A 71 -11.21 -3.44 15.61
C VAL A 71 -12.66 -2.95 15.81
N ALA A 72 -13.58 -3.90 15.97
CA ALA A 72 -15.03 -3.64 15.95
C ALA A 72 -15.50 -2.57 16.93
N ASP A 73 -14.87 -2.46 18.10
CA ASP A 73 -15.24 -1.44 19.09
C ASP A 73 -14.74 -0.03 18.71
N PHE A 74 -13.59 0.08 18.04
CA PHE A 74 -13.12 1.35 17.49
C PHE A 74 -14.03 1.84 16.36
N ASP A 75 -14.38 0.94 15.45
CA ASP A 75 -15.29 1.20 14.32
C ASP A 75 -16.66 1.68 14.79
N ARG A 76 -17.19 1.04 15.85
CA ARG A 76 -18.47 1.44 16.43
C ARG A 76 -18.41 2.84 17.04
N ARG A 77 -17.33 3.16 17.76
CA ARG A 77 -17.11 4.48 18.38
C ARG A 77 -16.94 5.61 17.37
N THR A 78 -16.40 5.29 16.19
CA THR A 78 -16.17 6.26 15.10
C THR A 78 -17.33 6.36 14.11
N GLY A 79 -18.41 5.60 14.30
CA GLY A 79 -19.57 5.61 13.41
C GLY A 79 -19.30 4.95 12.05
N ALA A 80 -18.26 4.14 11.93
CA ALA A 80 -17.87 3.46 10.70
C ALA A 80 -17.76 1.93 10.91
N PRO A 81 -18.88 1.22 11.18
CA PRO A 81 -18.86 -0.21 11.48
C PRO A 81 -18.22 -1.03 10.35
N GLY A 82 -17.18 -1.81 10.68
CA GLY A 82 -16.53 -2.72 9.74
C GLY A 82 -15.51 -2.06 8.81
N LEU A 83 -15.23 -0.75 8.98
CA LEU A 83 -14.26 -0.04 8.14
C LEU A 83 -12.85 -0.64 8.23
N HIS A 84 -12.48 -1.18 9.39
CA HIS A 84 -11.17 -1.81 9.60
C HIS A 84 -11.24 -3.34 9.56
N ALA A 85 -12.28 -3.92 8.98
CA ALA A 85 -12.40 -5.37 8.82
C ALA A 85 -11.50 -5.88 7.68
N VAL A 86 -10.52 -6.71 8.03
CA VAL A 86 -9.66 -7.44 7.10
C VAL A 86 -10.29 -8.79 6.77
N ARG A 87 -10.40 -9.10 5.47
CA ARG A 87 -10.92 -10.39 4.99
C ARG A 87 -9.95 -11.53 5.29
N GLY A 88 -10.48 -12.73 5.54
CA GLY A 88 -9.70 -13.87 6.02
C GLY A 88 -8.59 -14.38 5.08
N LYS A 89 -8.75 -14.24 3.76
CA LYS A 89 -7.75 -14.69 2.77
C LYS A 89 -7.35 -13.52 1.86
N PRO A 90 -6.05 -13.22 1.68
CA PRO A 90 -5.59 -12.26 0.69
C PRO A 90 -6.02 -12.68 -0.72
N LYS A 91 -6.56 -11.74 -1.47
CA LYS A 91 -6.95 -11.94 -2.87
C LYS A 91 -6.85 -10.61 -3.59
N VAL A 92 -6.33 -10.64 -4.81
CA VAL A 92 -6.40 -9.49 -5.72
C VAL A 92 -7.85 -9.32 -6.14
N GLU A 93 -8.43 -8.17 -5.79
CA GLU A 93 -9.77 -7.79 -6.23
C GLU A 93 -9.65 -6.68 -7.28
N PRO A 94 -9.98 -6.97 -8.55
CA PRO A 94 -9.96 -5.95 -9.58
C PRO A 94 -11.01 -4.89 -9.23
N ARG A 95 -10.58 -3.64 -9.14
CA ARG A 95 -11.46 -2.49 -8.89
C ARG A 95 -11.56 -1.69 -10.17
N ASN A 96 -12.80 -1.45 -10.61
CA ASN A 96 -13.00 -0.47 -11.65
C ASN A 96 -12.72 0.92 -11.07
N THR A 97 -11.89 1.70 -11.74
CA THR A 97 -11.59 3.06 -11.28
C THR A 97 -12.82 3.93 -11.47
N LEU A 98 -13.14 4.75 -10.48
CA LEU A 98 -14.14 5.82 -10.61
C LEU A 98 -13.55 7.07 -11.28
N LEU A 99 -12.23 7.10 -11.46
CA LEU A 99 -11.53 8.20 -12.12
C LEU A 99 -11.66 8.07 -13.64
N SER A 100 -11.89 9.20 -14.31
CA SER A 100 -11.83 9.30 -15.77
C SER A 100 -10.45 8.86 -16.30
N PRO A 101 -10.36 8.31 -17.53
CA PRO A 101 -9.12 7.79 -18.08
C PRO A 101 -7.96 8.79 -18.09
N ASP A 102 -8.23 10.05 -18.41
CA ASP A 102 -7.26 11.15 -18.42
C ASP A 102 -6.66 11.41 -17.03
N LEU A 103 -7.51 11.48 -15.99
CA LEU A 103 -7.06 11.66 -14.61
C LEU A 103 -6.26 10.44 -14.12
N PHE A 104 -6.70 9.24 -14.49
CA PHE A 104 -5.98 8.01 -14.16
C PHE A 104 -4.59 7.99 -14.80
N GLN A 105 -4.47 8.31 -16.09
CA GLN A 105 -3.19 8.33 -16.80
C GLN A 105 -2.22 9.38 -16.23
N ARG A 106 -2.73 10.57 -15.87
CA ARG A 106 -1.91 11.59 -15.19
C ARG A 106 -1.34 11.07 -13.87
N ALA A 107 -2.20 10.51 -13.01
CA ALA A 107 -1.75 9.94 -11.73
C ALA A 107 -0.81 8.74 -11.90
N ALA A 108 -1.01 7.92 -12.93
CA ALA A 108 -0.15 6.78 -13.24
C ALA A 108 1.27 7.23 -13.69
N GLY A 109 1.36 8.32 -14.46
CA GLY A 109 2.64 8.90 -14.90
C GLY A 109 3.47 9.49 -13.75
N ASP A 110 2.80 9.96 -12.69
CA ASP A 110 3.45 10.53 -11.50
C ASP A 110 3.88 9.48 -10.46
N ALA A 111 3.45 8.22 -10.64
CA ALA A 111 3.81 7.11 -9.79
C ALA A 111 5.25 6.62 -10.10
N PHE A 112 6.24 7.31 -9.53
CA PHE A 112 7.68 7.04 -9.72
C PHE A 112 8.07 5.55 -9.57
N ARG A 113 7.39 4.81 -8.69
CA ARG A 113 7.61 3.38 -8.42
C ARG A 113 7.39 2.46 -9.65
N ASN A 114 6.71 2.96 -10.68
CA ASN A 114 6.44 2.21 -11.90
C ASN A 114 7.56 2.35 -12.95
N ASP A 115 8.50 3.28 -12.78
CA ASP A 115 9.63 3.48 -13.69
C ASP A 115 10.94 3.18 -12.96
N PRO A 116 11.63 2.05 -13.26
CA PRO A 116 12.89 1.69 -12.63
C PRO A 116 13.97 2.76 -12.74
N ARG A 117 13.94 3.61 -13.79
CA ARG A 117 14.91 4.70 -13.99
C ARG A 117 14.73 5.85 -13.01
N ARG A 118 13.57 5.94 -12.36
CA ARG A 118 13.23 6.96 -11.36
C ARG A 118 13.48 6.47 -9.93
N LEU A 119 13.90 5.21 -9.76
CA LEU A 119 14.24 4.67 -8.46
C LEU A 119 15.66 5.05 -8.06
N PRO A 120 15.91 5.38 -6.78
CA PRO A 120 17.27 5.56 -6.28
C PRO A 120 18.06 4.25 -6.39
N ALA A 121 19.36 4.37 -6.63
CA ALA A 121 20.24 3.21 -6.76
C ALA A 121 20.20 2.36 -5.48
N GLY A 122 20.07 1.04 -5.65
CA GLY A 122 20.03 0.08 -4.54
C GLY A 122 18.68 -0.05 -3.82
N LEU A 123 17.67 0.77 -4.15
CA LEU A 123 16.33 0.60 -3.58
C LEU A 123 15.66 -0.66 -4.14
N ARG A 124 15.47 -1.66 -3.28
CA ARG A 124 14.76 -2.89 -3.60
C ARG A 124 13.25 -2.68 -3.49
N ILE A 125 12.50 -3.00 -4.54
CA ILE A 125 11.03 -3.05 -4.53
C ILE A 125 10.58 -4.47 -4.87
N VAL A 126 9.62 -4.97 -4.10
CA VAL A 126 9.15 -6.37 -4.12
C VAL A 126 7.66 -6.43 -4.38
#